data_AF-A0A699WNA0-F1
#
_entry.id   AF-A0A699WNA0-F1
#
_cell.length_a   1.000
_cell.length_b   1.000
_cell.length_c   1.000
_cell.angle_alpha   90.00
_cell.angle_beta   90.00
_cell.angle_gamma   90.00
#
_symmetry.space_group_name_H-M   'P 1'
#
loop_
_entity.id
_entity.type
_entity.pdbx_description
1 polymer ?
#
loop_
_entity_poly.entity_id
_entity_poly.type
_entity_poly.pdbx_seq_one_letter_code
_entity_poly.pdbx_strand_id
1 'polypeptide(L)'
;VSVSKLIQQARFQVRGYTFSGNPDFEKNANAAIDEAIVGVNTLAGDVSSQYIPQLQKANLALKGYRAAVGQYRDAQQVSRQALEKMTNLGQQLLDISDKLTVSQNAKRDADSRQAQSMLGLATVL
;
A
#
# COMPACT_ATOMS: atom_id res chain seq x y z
N VAL A 1 -11.24 33.55 -4.54
CA VAL A 1 -11.46 32.26 -5.25
C VAL A 1 -12.78 31.68 -4.78
N SER A 2 -13.64 31.15 -5.64
CA SER A 2 -14.93 30.57 -5.20
C SER A 2 -14.73 29.26 -4.46
N VAL A 3 -15.56 29.00 -3.43
CA VAL A 3 -15.51 27.76 -2.62
C VAL A 3 -15.62 26.51 -3.48
N SER A 4 -16.46 26.53 -4.52
CA SER A 4 -16.58 25.43 -5.49
C SER A 4 -15.25 25.08 -6.14
N LYS A 5 -14.44 26.08 -6.52
CA LYS A 5 -13.11 25.85 -7.11
C LYS A 5 -12.15 25.22 -6.11
N LEU A 6 -12.17 25.64 -4.84
CA LEU A 6 -11.35 25.03 -3.79
C LEU A 6 -11.71 23.56 -3.55
N ILE A 7 -13.00 23.24 -3.53
CA ILE A 7 -13.47 21.84 -3.39
C ILE A 7 -13.01 20.99 -4.59
N GLN A 8 -13.10 21.50 -5.82
CA GLN A 8 -12.62 20.76 -7.00
C GLN A 8 -11.10 20.60 -6.99
N GLN A 9 -10.37 21.62 -6.54
CA GLN A 9 -8.92 21.55 -6.37
C GLN A 9 -8.52 20.47 -5.35
N ALA A 10 -9.22 20.39 -4.21
CA ALA A 10 -9.00 19.36 -3.22
C ALA A 10 -9.19 17.95 -3.82
N ARG A 11 -10.29 17.73 -4.57
CA ARG A 11 -10.55 16.46 -5.26
C ARG A 11 -9.48 16.12 -6.29
N PHE A 12 -9.00 17.12 -7.03
CA PHE A 12 -7.93 16.94 -8.02
C PHE A 12 -6.63 16.49 -7.35
N GLN A 13 -6.21 17.18 -6.28
CA GLN A 13 -4.98 16.83 -5.55
C GLN A 13 -5.09 15.44 -4.91
N VAL A 14 -6.23 15.10 -4.29
CA VAL A 14 -6.43 13.75 -3.72
C VAL A 14 -6.36 12.68 -4.79
N ARG A 15 -6.96 12.89 -5.98
CA ARG A 15 -6.84 11.94 -7.09
C ARG A 15 -5.39 11.73 -7.52
N GLY A 16 -4.62 12.82 -7.66
CA GLY A 16 -3.19 12.75 -7.97
C GLY A 16 -2.40 11.98 -6.91
N TYR A 17 -2.70 12.20 -5.64
CA TYR A 17 -2.13 11.43 -4.54
C TYR A 17 -2.49 9.94 -4.63
N THR A 18 -3.78 9.59 -4.73
CA THR A 18 -4.21 8.18 -4.78
C THR A 18 -3.74 7.43 -6.02
N PHE A 19 -3.48 8.14 -7.13
CA PHE A 19 -2.94 7.55 -8.34
C PHE A 19 -1.44 7.25 -8.21
N SER A 20 -0.68 8.17 -7.61
CA SER A 20 0.78 8.06 -7.49
C SER A 20 1.26 7.27 -6.27
N GLY A 21 0.49 7.30 -5.17
CA GLY A 21 0.94 6.83 -3.86
C GLY A 21 2.10 7.64 -3.26
N ASN A 22 2.48 8.78 -3.87
CA ASN A 22 3.61 9.60 -3.44
C ASN A 22 3.25 10.42 -2.17
N PRO A 23 3.99 10.28 -1.05
CA PRO A 23 3.79 11.08 0.16
C PRO A 23 3.84 12.60 -0.06
N ASP A 24 4.61 13.10 -1.03
CA ASP A 24 4.67 14.54 -1.33
C ASP A 24 3.31 15.07 -1.83
N PHE A 25 2.55 14.25 -2.55
CA PHE A 25 1.21 14.61 -3.02
C PHE A 25 0.16 14.50 -1.92
N GLU A 26 0.40 13.70 -0.87
CA GLU A 26 -0.46 13.68 0.33
C GLU A 26 -0.51 15.06 0.99
N LYS A 27 0.65 15.70 1.15
CA LYS A 27 0.74 17.04 1.75
C LYS A 27 -0.08 18.06 0.95
N ASN A 28 0.04 18.04 -0.37
CA ASN A 28 -0.71 18.93 -1.26
C ASN A 28 -2.22 18.66 -1.22
N ALA A 29 -2.61 17.38 -1.17
CA ALA A 29 -4.01 16.97 -1.03
C ALA A 29 -4.62 17.46 0.29
N ASN A 30 -3.93 17.23 1.40
CA ASN A 30 -4.35 17.69 2.73
C ASN A 30 -4.45 19.22 2.78
N ALA A 31 -3.46 19.94 2.26
CA ALA A 31 -3.49 21.40 2.22
C ALA A 31 -4.69 21.93 1.40
N ALA A 32 -4.97 21.33 0.23
CA ALA A 32 -6.11 21.75 -0.58
C ALA A 32 -7.47 21.47 0.10
N ILE A 33 -7.58 20.39 0.89
CA ILE A 33 -8.79 20.15 1.70
C ILE A 33 -8.92 21.19 2.82
N ASP A 34 -7.82 21.55 3.49
CA ASP A 34 -7.82 22.58 4.52
C ASP A 34 -8.22 23.95 3.96
N GLU A 35 -7.70 24.31 2.78
CA GLU A 35 -8.10 25.52 2.07
C GLU A 35 -9.60 25.52 1.73
N ALA A 36 -10.16 24.37 1.31
CA ALA A 36 -11.59 24.26 1.05
C ALA A 36 -12.43 24.45 2.33
N ILE A 37 -11.97 23.91 3.47
CA ILE A 37 -12.62 24.12 4.79
C ILE A 37 -12.59 25.60 5.17
N VAL A 38 -11.43 26.26 5.02
CA VAL A 38 -11.29 27.71 5.26
C VAL A 38 -12.25 28.48 4.36
N GLY A 39 -12.32 28.14 3.08
CA GLY A 39 -13.25 28.79 2.14
C GLY A 39 -14.72 28.64 2.54
N VAL A 40 -15.14 27.47 3.01
CA VAL A 40 -16.51 27.25 3.53
C VAL A 40 -16.77 28.09 4.80
N ASN A 41 -15.78 28.19 5.70
CA ASN A 41 -15.90 29.01 6.90
C ASN A 41 -16.00 30.51 6.59
N THR A 42 -15.21 31.01 5.64
CA THR A 42 -15.29 32.40 5.19
C THR A 42 -16.66 32.68 4.57
N LEU A 43 -17.16 31.79 3.71
CA LEU A 43 -18.48 31.95 3.09
C LEU A 43 -19.60 32.04 4.13
N ALA A 44 -19.47 31.40 5.29
CA ALA A 44 -20.45 31.48 6.36
C ALA A 44 -20.60 32.90 6.94
N GLY A 45 -19.56 33.74 6.86
CA GLY A 45 -19.63 35.16 7.25
C GLY A 45 -20.33 36.05 6.21
N ASP A 46 -20.39 35.61 4.96
CA ASP A 46 -20.83 36.42 3.82
C ASP A 46 -22.26 36.10 3.35
N VAL A 47 -22.89 35.05 3.89
CA VAL A 47 -24.23 34.59 3.47
C VAL A 47 -25.27 34.74 4.57
N SER A 48 -26.55 34.75 4.16
CA SER A 48 -27.68 34.72 5.09
C SER A 48 -27.60 33.54 6.06
N SER A 49 -27.96 33.79 7.32
CA SER A 49 -27.91 32.82 8.42
C SER A 49 -28.70 31.53 8.13
N GLN A 50 -29.71 31.59 7.25
CA GLN A 50 -30.49 30.44 6.81
C GLN A 50 -29.66 29.34 6.13
N TYR A 51 -28.46 29.66 5.63
CA TYR A 51 -27.56 28.70 4.96
C TYR A 51 -26.47 28.13 5.87
N ILE A 52 -26.35 28.63 7.10
CA ILE A 52 -25.31 28.18 8.06
C ILE A 52 -25.39 26.68 8.34
N PRO A 53 -26.58 26.05 8.54
CA PRO A 53 -26.66 24.61 8.75
C PRO A 53 -26.09 23.79 7.57
N GLN A 54 -26.26 24.26 6.33
CA GLN A 54 -25.75 23.60 5.13
C GLN A 54 -24.22 23.75 5.05
N LEU A 55 -23.68 24.91 5.41
CA LEU A 55 -22.22 25.12 5.45
C LEU A 55 -21.56 24.29 6.56
N GLN A 56 -22.21 24.14 7.72
CA GLN A 56 -21.76 23.24 8.78
C GLN A 56 -21.70 21.78 8.30
N LYS A 57 -22.73 21.31 7.57
CA LYS A 57 -22.73 19.98 6.95
C LYS A 57 -21.60 19.83 5.93
N ALA A 58 -21.34 20.84 5.11
CA ALA A 58 -20.24 20.83 4.14
C ALA A 58 -18.87 20.71 4.85
N ASN A 59 -18.66 21.47 5.92
CA ASN A 59 -17.46 21.38 6.74
C ASN A 59 -17.27 20.00 7.38
N LEU A 60 -18.35 19.41 7.90
CA LEU A 60 -18.29 18.05 8.45
C LEU A 60 -17.89 17.04 7.37
N ALA A 61 -18.46 17.16 6.17
CA ALA A 61 -18.11 16.29 5.04
C ALA A 61 -16.64 16.46 4.62
N LEU A 62 -16.12 17.69 4.57
CA LEU A 62 -14.71 17.94 4.23
C LEU A 62 -13.75 17.39 5.30
N LYS A 63 -14.10 17.50 6.59
CA LYS A 63 -13.34 16.88 7.68
C LYS A 63 -13.33 15.35 7.57
N GLY A 64 -14.49 14.76 7.28
CA GLY A 64 -14.61 13.32 7.01
C GLY A 64 -13.77 12.91 5.80
N TYR A 65 -13.76 13.71 4.74
CA TYR A 65 -12.94 13.47 3.56
C TYR A 65 -11.44 13.50 3.87
N ARG A 66 -10.98 14.48 4.66
CA ARG A 66 -9.59 14.53 5.16
C ARG A 66 -9.23 13.28 5.96
N ALA A 67 -10.11 12.83 6.85
CA ALA A 67 -9.89 11.62 7.63
C ALA A 67 -9.77 10.38 6.73
N ALA A 68 -10.62 10.27 5.69
CA ALA A 68 -10.54 9.18 4.72
C ALA A 68 -9.23 9.18 3.91
N VAL A 69 -8.67 10.34 3.59
CA VAL A 69 -7.34 10.46 2.96
C VAL A 69 -6.24 9.93 3.90
N GLY A 70 -6.33 10.23 5.20
CA GLY A 70 -5.43 9.65 6.20
C GLY A 70 -5.55 8.12 6.32
N GLN A 71 -6.77 7.60 6.32
CA GLN A 71 -7.00 6.15 6.31
C GLN A 71 -6.43 5.47 5.06
N TYR A 72 -6.55 6.12 3.90
CA TYR A 72 -5.93 5.64 2.67
C TYR A 72 -4.40 5.57 2.78
N ARG A 73 -3.74 6.60 3.35
CA ARG A 73 -2.30 6.57 3.62
C ARG A 73 -1.91 5.37 4.47
N ASP A 74 -2.63 5.16 5.58
CA ASP A 74 -2.33 4.09 6.53
C ASP A 74 -2.46 2.71 5.87
N ALA A 75 -3.53 2.51 5.08
CA ALA A 75 -3.73 1.30 4.29
C ALA A 75 -2.59 1.07 3.29
N GLN A 76 -2.15 2.12 2.57
CA GLN A 76 -1.01 2.04 1.65
C GLN A 76 0.30 1.64 2.35
N GLN A 77 0.54 2.16 3.54
CA GLN A 77 1.72 1.79 4.33
C GLN A 77 1.68 0.31 4.74
N VAL A 78 0.54 -0.17 5.23
CA VAL A 78 0.36 -1.59 5.56
C VAL A 78 0.57 -2.48 4.34
N SER A 79 0.02 -2.10 3.17
CA SER A 79 0.22 -2.84 1.93
C SER A 79 1.69 -2.90 1.51
N ARG A 80 2.46 -1.81 1.65
CA ARG A 80 3.90 -1.80 1.35
C ARG A 80 4.69 -2.73 2.27
N GLN A 81 4.40 -2.70 3.57
CA GLN A 81 5.04 -3.59 4.55
C GLN A 81 4.72 -5.07 4.27
N ALA A 82 3.47 -5.36 3.91
CA ALA A 82 3.06 -6.71 3.53
C ALA A 82 3.81 -7.19 2.27
N LEU A 83 3.94 -6.33 1.25
CA LEU A 83 4.69 -6.64 0.03
C LEU A 83 6.15 -6.93 0.33
N GLU A 84 6.83 -6.09 1.11
CA GLU A 84 8.22 -6.29 1.52
C GLU A 84 8.40 -7.63 2.26
N LYS A 85 7.51 -7.94 3.20
CA LYS A 85 7.50 -9.22 3.90
C LYS A 85 7.34 -10.39 2.94
N MET A 86 6.42 -10.30 1.97
CA MET A 86 6.21 -11.35 0.96
C MET A 86 7.45 -11.53 0.08
N THR A 87 8.13 -10.46 -0.31
CA THR A 87 9.38 -10.52 -1.07
C THR A 87 10.47 -11.27 -0.29
N ASN A 88 10.65 -10.93 0.99
CA ASN A 88 11.63 -11.60 1.85
C ASN A 88 11.31 -13.09 2.05
N LEU A 89 10.03 -13.43 2.27
CA LEU A 89 9.59 -14.82 2.38
C LEU A 89 9.80 -15.58 1.07
N GLY A 90 9.53 -14.96 -0.08
CA GLY A 90 9.78 -15.54 -1.39
C GLY A 90 11.26 -15.88 -1.60
N GLN A 91 12.16 -14.96 -1.22
CA GLN A 91 13.60 -15.20 -1.31
C GLN A 91 14.06 -16.35 -0.40
N GLN A 92 13.54 -16.41 0.83
CA GLN A 92 13.84 -17.51 1.76
C GLN A 92 13.32 -18.85 1.24
N LEU A 93 12.13 -18.89 0.65
CA LEU A 93 11.56 -20.10 0.07
C LEU A 93 12.44 -20.62 -1.07
N LEU A 94 12.93 -19.74 -1.94
CA LEU A 94 13.83 -20.10 -3.04
C LEU A 94 15.16 -20.66 -2.52
N ASP A 95 15.78 -20.00 -1.53
CA ASP A 95 17.03 -20.46 -0.92
C ASP A 95 16.88 -21.83 -0.24
N ILE A 96 15.79 -22.05 0.49
CA ILE A 96 15.50 -23.35 1.13
C ILE A 96 15.24 -24.43 0.07
N SER A 97 14.52 -24.09 -1.00
CA SER A 97 14.24 -25.02 -2.10
C SER A 97 15.51 -25.45 -2.84
N ASP A 98 16.45 -24.52 -3.03
CA ASP A 98 17.75 -24.81 -3.63
C ASP A 98 18.59 -25.74 -2.74
N LYS A 99 18.70 -25.42 -1.44
CA LYS A 99 19.38 -26.27 -0.45
C LYS A 99 18.79 -27.68 -0.38
N LEU A 100 17.46 -27.79 -0.42
CA LEU A 100 16.78 -29.08 -0.44
C LEU A 100 17.12 -29.86 -1.71
N THR A 101 17.10 -29.21 -2.87
CA THR A 101 17.44 -29.81 -4.16
C THR A 101 18.87 -30.35 -4.17
N VAL A 102 19.83 -29.54 -3.72
CA VAL A 102 21.23 -29.96 -3.59
C VAL A 102 21.38 -31.16 -2.65
N SER A 103 20.74 -31.11 -1.48
CA SER A 103 20.79 -32.20 -0.49
C SER A 103 20.20 -33.51 -1.03
N GLN A 104 19.06 -33.45 -1.71
CA GLN A 104 18.40 -34.63 -2.27
C GLN A 104 19.19 -35.23 -3.43
N ASN A 105 19.80 -34.41 -4.29
CA ASN A 105 20.70 -34.90 -5.34
C ASN A 105 21.92 -35.59 -4.74
N ALA A 106 22.55 -35.00 -3.72
CA ALA A 106 23.71 -35.60 -3.06
C ALA A 106 23.40 -36.97 -2.44
N LYS A 107 22.24 -37.11 -1.79
CA LYS A 107 21.76 -38.41 -1.26
C LYS A 107 21.54 -39.42 -2.37
N ARG A 108 20.80 -39.05 -3.42
CA ARG A 108 20.53 -39.92 -4.57
C ARG A 108 21.82 -40.43 -5.23
N ASP A 109 22.82 -39.56 -5.36
CA ASP A 109 24.12 -39.90 -5.95
C ASP A 109 24.94 -40.82 -5.04
N ALA A 110 24.80 -40.71 -3.72
CA ALA A 110 25.40 -41.65 -2.76
C ALA A 110 24.72 -43.03 -2.82
N ASP A 111 23.39 -43.06 -2.79
CA ASP A 111 22.60 -44.30 -2.86
C ASP A 111 22.88 -45.05 -4.18
N SER A 112 22.99 -44.32 -5.30
CA SER A 112 23.30 -44.90 -6.61
C SER A 112 24.70 -45.54 -6.64
N ARG A 113 25.71 -44.88 -6.06
CA ARG A 113 27.07 -45.43 -5.96
C ARG A 113 27.12 -46.68 -5.07
N GLN A 114 26.39 -46.66 -3.95
CA GLN A 114 26.28 -47.82 -3.08
C GLN A 114 25.62 -49.00 -3.78
N ALA A 115 24.51 -48.76 -4.50
CA ALA A 115 23.83 -49.79 -5.28
C ALA A 115 24.74 -50.39 -6.37
N GLN A 116 25.48 -49.54 -7.10
CA GLN A 116 26.46 -50.01 -8.10
C GLN A 116 27.54 -50.89 -7.48
N SER A 117 28.10 -50.49 -6.33
CA SER A 117 29.09 -51.29 -5.62
C SER A 117 28.53 -52.64 -5.19
N MET A 118 27.30 -52.68 -4.69
CA MET A 118 26.66 -53.91 -4.21
C MET A 118 26.35 -54.87 -5.37
N LEU A 119 25.88 -54.34 -6.51
CA LEU A 119 25.67 -55.13 -7.73
C LEU A 119 26.98 -55.68 -8.27
N GLY A 120 28.05 -54.89 -8.30
CA GLY A 120 29.38 -55.34 -8.73
C GLY A 120 29.90 -56.51 -7.87
N LEU A 121 29.75 -56.42 -6.55
CA LEU A 121 30.11 -57.52 -5.64
C LEU A 121 29.27 -58.77 -5.90
N ALA A 122 27.96 -58.60 -6.11
CA ALA A 122 27.06 -59.73 -6.39
C ALA A 122 27.38 -60.43 -7.72
N THR A 123 27.93 -59.73 -8.71
CA THR A 123 28.32 -60.33 -10.00
C THR A 123 29.67 -61.03 -9.99
N VAL A 124 30.53 -60.78 -9.01
CA VAL A 124 31.87 -61.39 -8.90
C VAL A 124 31.86 -62.69 -8.08
N LEU A 125 30.82 -62.88 -7.26
CA LEU A 125 30.55 -64.12 -6.51
C LEU A 125 29.79 -65.14 -7.37
#